data_AF-A0A3M1VXE0-F1
#
_entry.id   AF-A0A3M1VXE0-F1
#
_cell.length_a   1.000
_cell.length_b   1.000
_cell.length_c   1.000
_cell.angle_alpha   90.00
_cell.angle_beta   90.00
_cell.angle_gamma   90.00
#
_symmetry.space_group_name_H-M   'P 1'
#
loop_
_entity.id
_entity.type
_entity.pdbx_description
1 polymer ?
#
loop_
_entity_poly.entity_id
_entity_poly.type
_entity_poly.pdbx_seq_one_letter_code
_entity_poly.pdbx_strand_id
1 'polypeptide(L)'
;VNQSVLRLLLSFGAFKLEPHTVKVSGELKASLACLATDAEGAKKLCTTLTQSGFSCTQEESVKLAEWKKLLVNMAVNPICALAGTTNGAVIENSHLRELAFAALDEVRRVALKEGVNLFESDNANILDSITKHSANLNSMLIDLKNKKQTEIDFIAGKLIEIANKHSVSVPVTKTLHSLIKAIEMKVTS
;
A
#
# COMPACT_ATOMS: atom_id res chain seq x y z
N VAL A 1 -28.98 -6.66 13.84
CA VAL A 1 -27.99 -5.94 14.69
C VAL A 1 -27.12 -5.12 13.77
N ASN A 2 -27.22 -3.79 13.80
CA ASN A 2 -26.30 -2.92 13.05
C ASN A 2 -24.91 -3.05 13.69
N GLN A 3 -23.99 -3.75 13.04
CA GLN A 3 -22.59 -3.76 13.45
C GLN A 3 -21.90 -2.50 12.94
N SER A 4 -21.33 -1.71 13.85
CA SER A 4 -20.41 -0.64 13.49
C SER A 4 -19.14 -1.23 12.88
N VAL A 5 -18.74 -0.77 11.69
CA VAL A 5 -17.50 -1.18 11.03
C VAL A 5 -16.56 0.02 10.91
N LEU A 6 -15.39 -0.08 11.52
CA LEU A 6 -14.30 0.90 11.44
C LEU A 6 -13.18 0.35 10.57
N ARG A 7 -12.52 1.20 9.77
CA ARG A 7 -11.30 0.83 9.04
C ARG A 7 -10.11 1.64 9.56
N LEU A 8 -8.98 0.96 9.69
CA LEU A 8 -7.74 1.55 10.20
C LEU A 8 -6.62 1.31 9.19
N LEU A 9 -5.96 2.38 8.79
CA LEU A 9 -4.79 2.38 7.92
C LEU A 9 -3.56 2.72 8.76
N LEU A 10 -2.67 1.75 8.91
CA LEU A 10 -1.40 1.95 9.62
C LEU A 10 -0.28 2.31 8.62
N SER A 11 0.54 3.27 9.02
CA SER A 11 1.63 3.85 8.23
C SER A 11 2.92 3.89 9.04
N PHE A 12 3.44 2.71 9.39
CA PHE A 12 4.74 2.50 10.01
C PHE A 12 5.27 1.10 9.68
N GLY A 13 6.57 0.89 9.82
CA GLY A 13 7.18 -0.44 9.69
C GLY A 13 7.23 -1.15 11.04
N ALA A 14 6.83 -2.43 11.08
CA ALA A 14 7.02 -3.30 12.23
C ALA A 14 7.61 -4.65 11.77
N PHE A 15 8.73 -5.02 12.37
CA PHE A 15 9.50 -6.20 11.98
C PHE A 15 9.67 -7.10 13.20
N LYS A 16 9.20 -8.35 13.10
CA LYS A 16 9.43 -9.34 14.15
C LYS A 16 10.90 -9.78 14.10
N LEU A 17 11.63 -9.56 15.19
CA LEU A 17 13.02 -10.03 15.34
C LEU A 17 13.06 -11.40 16.02
N GLU A 18 12.25 -11.58 17.06
CA GLU A 18 12.16 -12.79 17.89
C GLU A 18 10.69 -13.02 18.32
N PRO A 19 10.34 -14.16 18.96
CA PRO A 19 8.97 -14.42 19.40
C PRO A 19 8.31 -13.29 20.19
N HIS A 20 9.08 -12.55 20.99
CA HIS A 20 8.60 -11.47 21.87
C HIS A 20 9.26 -10.11 21.60
N THR A 21 9.99 -9.97 20.48
CA THR A 21 10.75 -8.75 20.18
C THR A 21 10.40 -8.26 18.78
N VAL A 22 9.95 -7.00 18.70
CA VAL A 22 9.65 -6.30 17.45
C VAL A 22 10.50 -5.04 17.32
N LYS A 23 11.00 -4.80 16.10
CA LYS A 23 11.60 -3.53 15.72
C LYS A 23 10.55 -2.69 15.00
N VAL A 24 10.37 -1.46 15.47
CA VAL A 24 9.53 -0.47 14.79
C VAL A 24 10.43 0.49 14.00
N SER A 25 10.00 0.87 12.79
CA SER A 25 10.67 1.86 11.95
C SER A 25 9.69 2.92 11.48
N GLY A 26 10.12 4.18 11.53
CA GLY A 26 9.27 5.34 11.23
C GLY A 26 8.47 5.82 12.44
N GLU A 27 7.75 6.92 12.24
CA GLU A 27 6.81 7.45 13.22
C GLU A 27 5.57 6.53 13.30
N LEU A 28 5.04 6.28 14.50
CA LEU A 28 3.84 5.46 14.72
C LEU A 28 2.58 6.21 14.23
N LYS A 29 2.41 6.33 12.91
CA LYS A 29 1.24 6.97 12.30
C LYS A 29 0.14 5.96 12.04
N ALA A 30 -1.07 6.32 12.46
CA ALA A 30 -2.28 5.55 12.25
C ALA A 30 -3.35 6.49 11.67
N SER A 31 -3.69 6.33 10.40
CA SER A 31 -4.85 7.02 9.82
C SER A 31 -6.09 6.16 10.06
N LEU A 32 -6.98 6.61 10.96
CA LEU A 32 -8.25 5.93 11.19
C LEU A 32 -9.29 6.53 10.26
N ALA A 33 -10.01 5.68 9.55
CA ALA A 33 -11.02 6.12 8.62
C ALA A 33 -12.34 5.38 8.95
N CYS A 34 -13.37 6.14 9.34
CA CYS A 34 -14.66 5.57 9.72
C CYS A 34 -15.49 5.30 8.46
N LEU A 35 -15.95 4.06 8.27
CA LEU A 35 -16.77 3.71 7.09
C LEU A 35 -18.28 3.77 7.31
N ALA A 36 -18.74 3.92 8.55
CA ALA A 36 -20.17 4.06 8.82
C ALA A 36 -20.45 4.56 10.24
N THR A 37 -21.43 5.47 10.33
CA THR A 37 -22.42 5.78 11.40
C THR A 37 -22.03 5.83 12.89
N ASP A 38 -20.86 5.37 13.30
CA ASP A 38 -20.39 5.34 14.69
C ASP A 38 -19.23 6.31 14.88
N ALA A 39 -19.54 7.59 14.68
CA ALA A 39 -18.59 8.67 14.90
C ALA A 39 -18.04 8.67 16.34
N GLU A 40 -18.84 8.23 17.31
CA GLU A 40 -18.42 8.14 18.70
C GLU A 40 -17.40 7.02 18.92
N GLY A 41 -17.65 5.82 18.37
CA GLY A 41 -16.71 4.70 18.40
C GLY A 41 -15.38 5.04 17.70
N ALA A 42 -15.45 5.70 16.55
CA ALA A 42 -14.25 6.18 15.85
C ALA A 42 -13.45 7.18 16.69
N LYS A 43 -14.12 8.15 17.33
CA LYS A 43 -13.48 9.14 18.21
C LYS A 43 -12.85 8.50 19.43
N LYS A 44 -13.54 7.55 20.07
CA LYS A 44 -13.01 6.78 21.21
C LYS A 44 -11.76 6.02 20.82
N LEU A 45 -11.82 5.25 19.73
CA LEU A 45 -10.67 4.49 19.24
C LEU A 45 -9.48 5.40 18.91
N CYS A 46 -9.72 6.52 18.23
CA CYS A 46 -8.65 7.43 17.89
C CYS A 46 -8.01 8.06 19.14
N THR A 47 -8.82 8.41 20.15
CA THR A 47 -8.33 8.90 21.44
C THR A 47 -7.47 7.85 22.14
N THR A 48 -7.92 6.59 22.18
CA THR A 48 -7.16 5.47 22.78
C THR A 48 -5.82 5.25 22.07
N LEU A 49 -5.80 5.30 20.73
CA LEU A 49 -4.58 5.18 19.95
C LEU A 49 -3.62 6.35 20.23
N THR A 50 -4.14 7.58 20.26
CA THR A 50 -3.34 8.77 20.59
C THR A 50 -2.74 8.70 21.98
N GLN A 51 -3.51 8.27 22.98
CA GLN A 51 -3.02 8.03 24.35
C GLN A 51 -1.96 6.92 24.42
N SER A 52 -1.96 6.01 23.46
CA SER A 52 -0.98 4.93 23.33
C SER A 52 0.27 5.33 22.53
N GLY A 53 0.41 6.61 22.16
CA GLY A 53 1.58 7.13 21.44
C GLY A 53 1.48 7.10 19.91
N PHE A 54 0.33 6.74 19.34
CA PHE A 54 0.10 6.86 17.90
C PHE A 54 -0.28 8.29 17.52
N SER A 55 0.17 8.75 16.36
CA SER A 55 -0.46 9.90 15.71
C SER A 55 -1.71 9.40 14.99
N CYS A 56 -2.88 9.57 15.62
CA CYS A 56 -4.17 9.16 15.04
C CYS A 56 -4.93 10.35 14.45
N THR A 57 -5.27 10.26 13.17
CA THR A 57 -6.15 11.21 12.48
C THR A 57 -7.42 10.52 12.00
N GLN A 58 -8.55 11.24 12.04
CA GLN A 58 -9.80 10.79 11.45
C GLN A 58 -9.87 11.30 10.01
N GLU A 59 -9.87 10.38 9.03
CA GLU A 59 -9.99 10.71 7.62
C GLU A 59 -11.46 10.92 7.23
N GLU A 60 -11.73 11.97 6.44
CA GLU A 60 -13.07 12.23 5.90
C GLU A 60 -13.49 11.18 4.85
N SER A 61 -12.51 10.59 4.16
CA SER A 61 -12.74 9.58 3.13
C SER A 61 -11.76 8.42 3.27
N VAL A 62 -12.28 7.33 3.85
CA VAL A 62 -11.58 6.03 3.90
C VAL A 62 -11.16 5.59 2.51
N LYS A 63 -12.08 5.75 1.55
CA LYS A 63 -11.87 5.34 0.17
C LYS A 63 -10.64 6.07 -0.40
N LEU A 64 -10.54 7.38 -0.22
CA LEU A 64 -9.38 8.15 -0.67
C LEU A 64 -8.08 7.66 -0.04
N ALA A 65 -8.08 7.42 1.27
CA ALA A 65 -6.90 6.97 2.00
C ALA A 65 -6.45 5.55 1.55
N GLU A 66 -7.38 4.63 1.32
CA GLU A 66 -7.10 3.30 0.77
C GLU A 66 -6.49 3.38 -0.63
N TRP A 67 -7.05 4.22 -1.49
CA TRP A 67 -6.54 4.42 -2.85
C TRP A 67 -5.15 5.08 -2.85
N LYS A 68 -4.89 6.05 -1.97
CA LYS A 68 -3.55 6.63 -1.79
C LYS A 68 -2.52 5.58 -1.34
N LYS A 69 -2.91 4.68 -0.42
CA LYS A 69 -2.03 3.58 0.01
C LYS A 69 -1.79 2.56 -1.11
N LEU A 70 -2.84 2.19 -1.84
CA LEU A 70 -2.74 1.29 -2.99
C LEU A 70 -1.81 1.88 -4.06
N LEU A 71 -1.92 3.19 -4.33
CA LEU A 71 -1.09 3.93 -5.26
C LEU A 71 0.41 3.78 -4.94
N VAL A 72 0.80 4.03 -3.69
CA VAL A 72 2.20 3.87 -3.25
C VAL A 72 2.64 2.41 -3.30
N ASN A 73 1.83 1.49 -2.76
CA ASN A 73 2.17 0.07 -2.73
C ASN A 73 2.35 -0.53 -4.13
N MET A 74 1.50 -0.15 -5.09
CA MET A 74 1.59 -0.66 -6.46
C MET A 74 2.82 -0.11 -7.20
N ALA A 75 3.20 1.15 -6.94
CA ALA A 75 4.36 1.80 -7.54
C ALA A 75 5.71 1.34 -6.98
N VAL A 76 5.73 0.73 -5.80
CA VAL A 76 6.98 0.36 -5.10
C VAL A 76 7.09 -1.15 -4.90
N ASN A 77 6.11 -1.77 -4.24
CA ASN A 77 6.27 -3.11 -3.69
C ASN A 77 6.60 -4.17 -4.76
N PRO A 78 5.78 -4.39 -5.81
CA PRO A 78 6.10 -5.42 -6.80
C PRO A 78 7.37 -5.11 -7.59
N ILE A 79 7.63 -3.83 -7.90
CA ILE A 79 8.79 -3.42 -8.69
C ILE A 79 10.09 -3.68 -7.92
N CYS A 80 10.19 -3.16 -6.69
CA CYS A 80 11.37 -3.37 -5.86
C CYS A 80 11.50 -4.83 -5.41
N ALA A 81 10.39 -5.56 -5.23
CA ALA A 81 10.44 -6.99 -4.93
C ALA A 81 11.02 -7.81 -6.09
N LEU A 82 10.61 -7.53 -7.33
CA LEU A 82 11.18 -8.18 -8.53
C LEU A 82 12.65 -7.80 -8.74
N ALA A 83 13.01 -6.54 -8.49
CA ALA A 83 14.39 -6.07 -8.62
C ALA A 83 15.31 -6.50 -7.46
N GLY A 84 14.74 -6.97 -6.34
CA GLY A 84 15.50 -7.34 -5.14
C GLY A 84 16.09 -6.14 -4.38
N THR A 85 15.51 -4.96 -4.52
CA THR A 85 16.05 -3.68 -4.00
C THR A 85 15.21 -3.08 -2.87
N THR A 86 15.76 -2.04 -2.21
CA THR A 86 15.01 -1.22 -1.25
C THR A 86 13.99 -0.33 -1.96
N ASN A 87 13.11 0.31 -1.20
CA ASN A 87 12.08 1.22 -1.73
C ASN A 87 12.68 2.41 -2.48
N GLY A 88 13.84 2.92 -2.04
CA GLY A 88 14.51 4.09 -2.64
C GLY A 88 14.98 3.87 -4.08
N ALA A 89 15.08 2.62 -4.54
CA ALA A 89 15.55 2.32 -5.88
C ALA A 89 14.68 2.92 -6.99
N VAL A 90 13.38 3.14 -6.75
CA VAL A 90 12.50 3.84 -7.72
C VAL A 90 12.78 5.34 -7.82
N ILE A 91 13.51 5.92 -6.86
CA ILE A 91 13.96 7.31 -6.89
C ILE A 91 15.29 7.38 -7.64
N GLU A 92 16.20 6.44 -7.38
CA GLU A 92 17.58 6.46 -7.85
C GLU A 92 17.75 5.90 -9.27
N ASN A 93 16.98 4.88 -9.64
CA ASN A 93 17.07 4.20 -10.94
C ASN A 93 15.97 4.68 -11.89
N SER A 94 16.35 5.28 -13.03
CA SER A 94 15.39 5.82 -14.01
C SER A 94 14.46 4.77 -14.60
N HIS A 95 14.94 3.55 -14.87
CA HIS A 95 14.10 2.49 -15.43
C HIS A 95 13.05 2.00 -14.44
N LEU A 96 13.42 1.84 -13.16
CA LEU A 96 12.45 1.49 -12.11
C LEU A 96 11.45 2.64 -11.89
N ARG A 97 11.92 3.89 -11.96
CA ARG A 97 11.07 5.08 -11.84
C ARG A 97 10.04 5.18 -12.96
N GLU A 98 10.44 4.93 -14.20
CA GLU A 98 9.54 4.91 -15.36
C GLU A 98 8.47 3.84 -15.21
N LEU A 99 8.85 2.63 -14.77
CA LEU A 99 7.90 1.55 -14.51
C LEU A 99 6.94 1.90 -13.37
N ALA A 100 7.45 2.51 -12.30
CA ALA A 100 6.63 3.00 -11.18
C ALA A 100 5.62 4.05 -11.67
N PHE A 101 6.03 5.00 -12.50
CA PHE A 101 5.14 6.02 -13.06
C PHE A 101 4.06 5.43 -13.98
N ALA A 102 4.39 4.41 -14.77
CA ALA A 102 3.42 3.70 -15.59
C ALA A 102 2.38 2.96 -14.73
N ALA A 103 2.81 2.31 -13.65
CA ALA A 103 1.90 1.69 -12.68
C ALA A 103 1.03 2.73 -11.96
N LEU A 104 1.58 3.89 -11.58
CA LEU A 104 0.83 4.99 -10.98
C LEU A 104 -0.28 5.51 -11.89
N ASP A 105 0.00 5.68 -13.19
CA ASP A 105 -1.01 6.10 -14.16
C ASP A 105 -2.18 5.10 -14.26
N GLU A 106 -1.87 3.80 -14.30
CA GLU A 106 -2.90 2.76 -14.25
C GLU A 106 -3.78 2.85 -13.01
N VAL A 107 -3.18 2.99 -11.83
CA VAL A 107 -3.94 3.14 -10.58
C VAL A 107 -4.83 4.38 -10.63
N ARG A 108 -4.30 5.54 -11.07
CA ARG A 108 -5.08 6.79 -11.17
C ARG A 108 -6.28 6.66 -12.10
N ARG A 109 -6.10 6.03 -13.27
CA ARG A 109 -7.19 5.79 -14.23
C ARG A 109 -8.30 4.91 -13.65
N VAL A 110 -7.93 3.87 -12.90
CA VAL A 110 -8.92 3.00 -12.24
C VAL A 110 -9.59 3.73 -11.06
N ALA A 111 -8.83 4.45 -10.24
CA ALA A 111 -9.33 5.22 -9.11
C ALA A 111 -10.39 6.25 -9.54
N LEU A 112 -10.14 6.93 -10.67
CA LEU A 112 -11.07 7.90 -11.23
C LEU A 112 -12.43 7.27 -11.57
N LYS A 113 -12.45 6.02 -12.09
CA LYS A 113 -13.69 5.28 -12.35
C LYS A 113 -14.43 4.88 -11.08
N GLU A 114 -13.71 4.80 -9.97
CA GLU A 114 -14.28 4.60 -8.63
C GLU A 114 -14.63 5.92 -7.93
N GLY A 115 -14.58 7.06 -8.63
CA GLY A 115 -14.93 8.38 -8.08
C GLY A 115 -13.89 8.96 -7.13
N VAL A 116 -12.64 8.46 -7.19
CA VAL A 116 -11.53 8.95 -6.37
C VAL A 116 -10.54 9.70 -7.24
N ASN A 117 -10.40 11.00 -6.99
CA ASN A 117 -9.42 11.83 -7.68
C ASN A 117 -8.06 11.74 -6.97
N LEU A 118 -7.11 11.04 -7.60
CA LEU A 118 -5.72 10.94 -7.13
C LEU A 118 -4.76 11.87 -7.89
N PHE A 119 -5.26 12.72 -8.80
CA PHE A 119 -4.41 13.60 -9.62
C PHE A 119 -3.81 14.76 -8.83
N GLU A 120 -4.34 15.08 -7.65
CA GLU A 120 -3.70 16.02 -6.71
C GLU A 120 -2.39 15.45 -6.11
N SER A 121 -2.23 14.13 -6.13
CA SER A 121 -0.98 13.46 -5.74
C SER A 121 -0.06 13.39 -6.96
N ASP A 122 0.65 14.47 -7.26
CA ASP A 122 1.63 14.47 -8.34
C ASP A 122 2.75 13.43 -8.09
N ASN A 123 3.51 13.10 -9.14
CA ASN A 123 4.59 12.11 -9.01
C ASN A 123 5.67 12.57 -8.02
N ALA A 124 5.90 13.87 -7.86
CA ALA A 124 6.91 14.40 -6.94
C ALA A 124 6.55 14.13 -5.48
N ASN A 125 5.30 14.38 -5.09
CA ASN A 125 4.76 14.11 -3.75
C ASN A 125 4.80 12.62 -3.42
N ILE A 126 4.54 11.76 -4.41
CA ILE A 126 4.65 10.30 -4.23
C ILE A 126 6.11 9.91 -3.98
N LEU A 127 7.05 10.42 -4.78
CA LEU A 127 8.48 10.17 -4.55
C LEU A 127 8.95 10.68 -3.19
N ASP A 128 8.51 11.88 -2.75
CA ASP A 128 8.83 12.40 -1.42
C ASP A 128 8.31 11.49 -0.30
N SER A 129 7.10 10.94 -0.46
CA SER A 129 6.54 9.98 0.49
C SER A 129 7.38 8.70 0.60
N ILE A 130 8.01 8.27 -0.50
CA ILE A 130 8.88 7.10 -0.56
C ILE A 130 10.24 7.39 0.07
N THR A 131 10.78 8.60 -0.07
CA THR A 131 12.09 9.02 0.47
C THR A 131 12.23 8.71 1.95
N LYS A 132 11.15 8.92 2.73
CA LYS A 132 11.11 8.66 4.19
C LYS A 132 11.35 7.19 4.57
N HIS A 133 11.15 6.28 3.63
CA HIS A 133 11.29 4.84 3.81
C HIS A 133 12.22 4.22 2.76
N SER A 134 13.06 5.05 2.12
CA SER A 134 13.92 4.67 0.99
C SER A 134 14.88 3.52 1.31
N ALA A 135 15.46 3.52 2.51
CA ALA A 135 16.39 2.47 2.96
C ALA A 135 15.70 1.14 3.32
N ASN A 136 14.37 1.12 3.44
CA ASN A 136 13.64 -0.07 3.89
C ASN A 136 13.40 -1.04 2.73
N LEU A 137 13.40 -2.34 3.04
CA LEU A 137 12.79 -3.35 2.17
C LEU A 137 11.27 -3.29 2.36
N ASN A 138 10.50 -3.39 1.28
CA ASN A 138 9.06 -3.55 1.38
C ASN A 138 8.68 -4.96 1.85
N SER A 139 7.47 -5.08 2.40
CA SER A 139 6.83 -6.33 2.86
C SER A 139 6.90 -7.43 1.81
N MET A 140 6.56 -7.13 0.56
CA MET A 140 6.53 -8.11 -0.52
C MET A 140 7.89 -8.75 -0.78
N LEU A 141 8.97 -7.95 -0.82
CA LEU A 141 10.33 -8.49 -0.96
C LEU A 141 10.74 -9.34 0.25
N ILE A 142 10.33 -8.94 1.46
CA ILE A 142 10.58 -9.72 2.67
C ILE A 142 9.85 -11.07 2.61
N ASP A 143 8.59 -11.08 2.16
CA ASP A 143 7.81 -12.31 2.00
C ASP A 143 8.43 -13.23 0.95
N LEU A 144 8.84 -12.71 -0.20
CA LEU A 144 9.54 -13.51 -1.23
C LEU A 144 10.85 -14.10 -0.70
N LYS A 145 11.68 -13.30 0.01
CA LYS A 145 12.92 -13.79 0.64
C LYS A 145 12.65 -14.89 1.68
N ASN A 146 11.56 -14.77 2.40
CA ASN A 146 11.13 -15.74 3.41
C ASN A 146 10.29 -16.89 2.84
N LYS A 147 10.17 -16.99 1.50
CA LYS A 147 9.42 -18.06 0.84
C LYS A 147 7.94 -18.11 1.25
N LYS A 148 7.32 -16.95 1.45
CA LYS A 148 5.91 -16.80 1.82
C LYS A 148 5.08 -16.28 0.64
N GLN A 149 3.77 -16.52 0.70
CA GLN A 149 2.83 -15.80 -0.16
C GLN A 149 2.85 -14.32 0.17
N THR A 150 2.77 -13.49 -0.87
CA THR A 150 2.76 -12.04 -0.76
C THR A 150 1.34 -11.48 -0.78
N GLU A 151 1.23 -10.19 -0.51
CA GLU A 151 -0.01 -9.42 -0.64
C GLU A 151 -0.37 -9.01 -2.09
N ILE A 152 0.29 -9.56 -3.12
CA ILE A 152 0.12 -9.13 -4.52
C ILE A 152 -1.33 -9.25 -5.04
N ASP A 153 -2.08 -10.25 -4.59
CA ASP A 153 -3.49 -10.45 -4.97
C ASP A 153 -4.39 -9.35 -4.38
N PHE A 154 -4.02 -8.80 -3.21
CA PHE A 154 -4.75 -7.71 -2.56
C PHE A 154 -4.36 -6.32 -3.10
N ILE A 155 -3.17 -6.19 -3.69
CA ILE A 155 -2.70 -4.95 -4.32
C ILE A 155 -3.06 -4.97 -5.81
N ALA A 156 -2.28 -5.72 -6.60
CA ALA A 156 -2.42 -5.74 -8.05
C ALA A 156 -3.66 -6.53 -8.48
N GLY A 157 -3.97 -7.65 -7.81
CA GLY A 157 -5.15 -8.46 -8.11
C GLY A 157 -6.46 -7.68 -7.94
N LYS A 158 -6.60 -6.93 -6.85
CA LYS A 158 -7.75 -6.04 -6.64
C LYS A 158 -7.82 -4.89 -7.63
N LEU A 159 -6.69 -4.28 -7.99
CA LEU A 159 -6.69 -3.26 -9.04
C LEU A 159 -7.16 -3.84 -10.38
N ILE A 160 -6.70 -5.05 -10.74
CA ILE A 160 -7.11 -5.76 -11.96
C ILE A 160 -8.61 -6.08 -11.96
N GLU A 161 -9.15 -6.57 -10.84
CA GLU A 161 -10.59 -6.85 -10.68
C GLU A 161 -11.43 -5.60 -10.95
N ILE A 162 -11.08 -4.48 -10.31
CA ILE A 162 -11.79 -3.20 -10.47
C ILE A 162 -11.60 -2.64 -11.89
N ALA A 163 -10.40 -2.74 -12.45
CA ALA A 163 -10.11 -2.31 -13.81
C ALA A 163 -10.97 -3.07 -14.84
N ASN A 164 -11.10 -4.39 -14.68
CA ASN A 164 -11.93 -5.21 -15.57
C ASN A 164 -13.41 -4.82 -15.47
N LYS A 165 -13.94 -4.56 -14.26
CA LYS A 165 -15.32 -4.06 -14.05
C LYS A 165 -15.59 -2.77 -14.83
N HIS A 166 -14.59 -1.88 -14.91
CA HIS A 166 -14.69 -0.58 -15.58
C HIS A 166 -14.13 -0.56 -17.00
N SER A 167 -13.73 -1.71 -17.55
CA SER A 167 -13.08 -1.83 -18.87
C SER A 167 -11.85 -0.92 -19.03
N VAL A 168 -11.06 -0.76 -17.96
CA VAL A 168 -9.80 0.00 -17.97
C VAL A 168 -8.62 -0.95 -18.21
N SER A 169 -7.76 -0.61 -19.15
CA SER A 169 -6.54 -1.39 -19.41
C SER A 169 -5.47 -1.12 -18.36
N VAL A 170 -4.93 -2.19 -17.75
CA VAL A 170 -3.87 -2.15 -16.73
C VAL A 170 -2.73 -3.17 -17.02
N PRO A 171 -2.09 -3.11 -18.20
CA PRO A 171 -1.10 -4.10 -18.62
C PRO A 171 0.14 -4.17 -17.72
N VAL A 172 0.63 -3.05 -17.19
CA VAL A 172 1.79 -3.03 -16.28
C VAL A 172 1.44 -3.76 -15.00
N THR A 173 0.29 -3.45 -14.40
CA THR A 173 -0.20 -4.13 -13.20
C THR A 173 -0.38 -5.63 -13.42
N LYS A 174 -0.98 -6.05 -14.55
CA LYS A 174 -1.15 -7.47 -14.91
C LYS A 174 0.20 -8.19 -15.05
N THR A 175 1.18 -7.53 -15.64
CA THR A 175 2.54 -8.07 -15.82
C THR A 175 3.23 -8.26 -14.47
N LEU A 176 3.23 -7.21 -13.63
CA LEU A 176 3.82 -7.24 -12.30
C LEU A 176 3.17 -8.31 -11.41
N HIS A 177 1.84 -8.40 -11.43
CA HIS A 177 1.08 -9.45 -10.73
C HIS A 177 1.53 -10.85 -11.17
N SER A 178 1.53 -11.11 -12.48
CA SER A 178 1.87 -12.43 -13.04
C SER A 178 3.30 -12.85 -12.69
N LEU A 179 4.26 -11.93 -12.75
CA LEU A 179 5.66 -12.21 -12.41
C LEU A 179 5.84 -12.57 -10.94
N ILE A 180 5.19 -11.84 -10.02
CA ILE A 180 5.24 -12.18 -8.60
C ILE A 180 4.58 -13.54 -8.34
N LYS A 181 3.39 -13.82 -8.91
CA LYS A 181 2.74 -15.12 -8.76
C LYS A 181 3.62 -16.27 -9.26
N ALA A 182 4.33 -16.08 -10.37
CA ALA A 182 5.25 -17.08 -10.91
C ALA A 182 6.44 -17.35 -9.97
N ILE A 183 6.93 -16.34 -9.25
CA ILE A 183 7.97 -16.50 -8.23
C ILE A 183 7.42 -17.26 -7.02
N GLU A 184 6.21 -16.94 -6.55
CA GLU A 184 5.56 -17.65 -5.44
C GLU A 184 5.37 -19.15 -5.74
N MET A 185 5.07 -19.53 -6.99
CA MET A 185 4.95 -20.93 -7.39
C MET A 185 6.28 -21.69 -7.29
N LYS A 186 7.40 -21.09 -7.69
CA LYS A 186 8.73 -21.71 -7.59
C LYS A 186 9.17 -21.98 -6.15
N VAL A 187 8.53 -21.32 -5.19
CA VAL A 187 8.82 -21.47 -3.77
C VAL A 187 8.08 -22.67 -3.16
N THR A 188 6.97 -23.08 -3.77
CA THR A 188 6.12 -24.19 -3.28
C THR A 188 6.48 -25.55 -3.87
N SER A 189 7.51 -25.62 -4.72
CA SER A 189 8.10 -26.84 -5.30
C SER A 189 9.47 -27.15 -4.71
#